data_AF-A0A0F9DPX7-F1
#
_entry.id   AF-A0A0F9DPX7-F1
#
_cell.length_a   1.000
_cell.length_b   1.000
_cell.length_c   1.000
_cell.angle_alpha   90.00
_cell.angle_beta   90.00
_cell.angle_gamma   90.00
#
_symmetry.space_group_name_H-M   'P 1'
#
loop_
_entity.id
_entity.type
_entity.pdbx_description
1 polymer ?
#
loop_
_entity_poly.entity_id
_entity_poly.type
_entity_poly.pdbx_seq_one_letter_code
_entity_poly.pdbx_strand_id
1 'polypeptide(L)'
;DLDFTDGSLVVQHGSAHAELAGATDVVMGKLIKSFSATIFAPDGVNDVIPVKPIVAGEFPHGIVVTEVHMVVGTDTNYTIDVENWDDFDTISAGNPSINSTAYTAGNNGEVTDSAITFAAIAAGQIIMIDIPATDIDWVSITIYYYEPIS
;
A
#
# COMPACT_ATOMS: atom_id res chain seq x y z
N ASP A 1 -2.84 26.18 22.46
CA ASP A 1 -3.30 26.56 21.12
C ASP A 1 -2.18 26.20 20.18
N LEU A 2 -2.38 25.20 19.32
CA LEU A 2 -1.35 24.75 18.38
C LEU A 2 -1.56 25.58 17.12
N ASP A 3 -0.73 26.61 16.95
CA ASP A 3 -0.74 27.50 15.81
C ASP A 3 0.09 26.90 14.67
N PHE A 4 -0.55 26.61 13.54
CA PHE A 4 0.07 26.01 12.35
C PHE A 4 0.37 27.04 11.26
N THR A 5 0.35 28.35 11.57
CA THR A 5 0.51 29.42 10.56
C THR A 5 1.96 29.81 10.25
N ASP A 6 2.94 29.32 11.00
CA ASP A 6 4.37 29.64 10.86
C ASP A 6 5.07 28.91 9.70
N GLY A 7 4.56 27.75 9.27
CA GLY A 7 5.15 26.99 8.17
C GLY A 7 6.45 26.24 8.52
N SER A 8 6.89 26.23 9.78
CA SER A 8 7.94 25.31 10.26
C SER A 8 7.36 24.12 11.03
N LEU A 9 7.78 22.91 10.64
CA LEU A 9 7.55 21.67 11.39
C LEU A 9 8.72 21.45 12.33
N VAL A 10 8.49 21.59 13.64
CA VAL A 10 9.50 21.29 14.67
C VAL A 10 9.36 19.83 15.10
N VAL A 11 10.30 18.98 14.68
CA VAL A 11 10.40 17.59 15.15
C VAL A 11 11.31 17.53 16.37
N GLN A 12 10.73 17.19 17.53
CA GLN A 12 11.44 17.15 18.82
C GLN A 12 11.81 15.70 19.17
N HIS A 13 13.09 15.43 19.44
CA HIS A 13 13.49 14.16 20.05
C HIS A 13 13.27 14.24 21.57
N GLY A 14 12.60 13.22 22.13
CA GLY A 14 12.27 13.17 23.54
C GLY A 14 13.50 13.09 24.45
N SER A 15 13.45 13.86 25.52
CA SER A 15 14.38 13.98 26.66
C SER A 15 15.65 14.82 26.42
N ALA A 16 15.72 15.94 27.16
CA ALA A 16 16.72 17.00 27.19
C ALA A 16 16.70 17.98 25.99
N HIS A 17 16.49 19.27 26.30
CA HIS A 17 16.60 20.41 25.38
C HIS A 17 18.04 20.57 24.86
N ALA A 18 18.52 19.63 24.04
CA ALA A 18 19.72 19.82 23.25
C ALA A 18 19.30 20.53 21.97
N GLU A 19 19.74 21.77 21.79
CA GLU A 19 19.66 22.42 20.48
C GLU A 19 20.34 21.50 19.46
N LEU A 20 19.65 21.24 18.36
CA LEU A 20 20.19 20.45 17.29
C LEU A 20 21.34 21.27 16.66
N ALA A 21 22.59 20.87 16.94
CA ALA A 21 23.76 21.57 16.42
C ALA A 21 23.65 21.68 14.89
N GLY A 22 24.10 22.79 14.31
CA GLY A 22 23.91 23.15 12.89
C GLY A 22 24.50 22.21 11.83
N ALA A 23 24.91 21.00 12.21
CA ALA A 23 25.40 19.94 11.34
C ALA A 23 24.81 18.54 11.68
N THR A 24 23.80 18.44 12.55
CA THR A 24 23.16 17.15 12.82
C THR A 24 22.12 16.87 11.75
N ASP A 25 22.39 15.85 10.93
CA ASP A 25 21.40 15.31 10.00
C ASP A 25 20.25 14.65 10.78
N VAL A 26 19.04 15.16 10.63
CA VAL A 26 17.84 14.52 11.19
C VAL A 26 17.36 13.52 10.16
N VAL A 27 17.67 12.24 10.40
CA VAL A 27 17.04 11.16 9.65
C VAL A 27 15.57 11.11 10.09
N MET A 28 14.70 11.75 9.34
CA MET A 28 13.25 11.56 9.47
C MET A 28 12.97 10.08 9.16
N GLY A 29 12.33 9.39 10.10
CA GLY A 29 11.85 8.04 9.84
C GLY A 29 10.95 8.01 8.60
N LYS A 30 10.88 6.88 7.92
CA LYS A 30 10.00 6.70 6.76
C LYS A 30 8.56 6.96 7.21
N LEU A 31 7.90 7.97 6.62
CA LEU A 31 6.49 8.19 6.84
C LEU A 31 5.70 7.14 6.05
N ILE A 32 5.13 6.17 6.77
CA ILE A 32 4.26 5.16 6.18
C ILE A 32 2.89 5.80 5.90
N LYS A 33 2.49 5.77 4.64
CA LYS A 33 1.17 6.15 4.13
C LYS A 33 0.38 4.88 3.84
N SER A 34 -0.93 4.99 3.71
CA SER A 34 -1.77 3.89 3.27
C SER A 34 -2.85 4.35 2.30
N PHE A 35 -3.35 3.40 1.53
CA PHE A 35 -4.63 3.54 0.85
C PHE A 35 -5.44 2.27 1.09
N SER A 36 -6.76 2.41 1.09
CA SER A 36 -7.67 1.28 1.30
C SER A 36 -8.74 1.28 0.21
N ALA A 37 -9.12 0.08 -0.22
CA ALA A 37 -10.22 -0.16 -1.14
C ALA A 37 -11.09 -1.30 -0.60
N THR A 38 -12.39 -1.23 -0.85
CA THR A 38 -13.33 -2.31 -0.54
C THR A 38 -14.10 -2.68 -1.80
N ILE A 39 -14.12 -3.96 -2.11
CA ILE A 39 -14.78 -4.54 -3.28
C ILE A 39 -15.96 -5.35 -2.75
N PHE A 40 -17.16 -5.06 -3.25
CA PHE A 40 -18.38 -5.82 -2.94
C PHE A 40 -18.69 -6.77 -4.10
N ALA A 41 -19.14 -7.98 -3.77
CA ALA A 41 -19.40 -9.06 -4.75
C ALA A 41 -18.25 -9.22 -5.77
N PRO A 42 -16.99 -9.45 -5.30
CA PRO A 42 -15.83 -9.62 -6.17
C PRO A 42 -16.00 -10.77 -7.19
N ASP A 43 -16.75 -11.80 -6.83
CA ASP A 43 -17.03 -12.97 -7.65
C ASP A 43 -17.82 -12.67 -8.94
N GLY A 44 -18.57 -11.56 -8.97
CA GLY A 44 -19.45 -11.20 -10.08
C GLY A 44 -18.73 -10.72 -11.35
N VAL A 45 -17.42 -10.44 -11.28
CA VAL A 45 -16.64 -9.88 -12.40
C VAL A 45 -15.44 -10.77 -12.76
N ASN A 46 -14.76 -11.38 -11.78
CA ASN A 46 -13.56 -12.23 -11.97
C ASN A 46 -12.57 -11.61 -12.98
N ASP A 47 -12.10 -10.41 -12.65
CA ASP A 47 -11.27 -9.55 -13.50
C ASP A 47 -10.30 -8.74 -12.64
N VAL A 48 -9.32 -8.12 -13.29
CA VAL A 48 -8.32 -7.28 -12.65
C VAL A 48 -8.86 -5.86 -12.48
N ILE A 49 -8.78 -5.32 -11.26
CA ILE A 49 -9.26 -3.97 -10.94
C ILE A 49 -8.10 -3.00 -10.63
N PRO A 50 -8.01 -1.83 -11.29
CA PRO A 50 -7.08 -0.78 -10.90
C PRO A 50 -7.51 -0.13 -9.59
N VAL A 51 -6.58 -0.04 -8.63
CA VAL A 51 -6.87 0.54 -7.30
C VAL A 51 -6.07 1.79 -6.98
N LYS A 52 -4.85 1.94 -7.52
CA LYS A 52 -4.05 3.15 -7.29
C LYS A 52 -3.04 3.42 -8.42
N PRO A 53 -3.20 4.52 -9.18
CA PRO A 53 -2.12 5.00 -10.03
C PRO A 53 -1.03 5.69 -9.19
N ILE A 54 0.23 5.43 -9.52
CA ILE A 54 1.41 6.08 -8.95
C ILE A 54 1.77 7.27 -9.84
N VAL A 55 0.98 8.33 -9.74
CA VAL A 55 1.11 9.51 -10.59
C VAL A 55 2.46 10.19 -10.36
N ALA A 56 3.26 10.37 -11.41
CA ALA A 56 4.61 10.92 -11.31
C ALA A 56 4.69 12.34 -10.71
N GLY A 57 3.61 13.13 -10.80
CA GLY A 57 3.54 14.45 -10.17
C GLY A 57 3.39 14.40 -8.64
N GLU A 58 2.80 13.32 -8.10
CA GLU A 58 2.64 13.10 -6.65
C GLU A 58 3.78 12.22 -6.10
N PHE A 59 4.19 11.21 -6.86
CA PHE A 59 5.21 10.23 -6.50
C PHE A 59 6.36 10.24 -7.52
N PRO A 60 7.20 11.29 -7.56
CA PRO A 60 8.24 11.43 -8.59
C PRO A 60 9.32 10.33 -8.55
N HIS A 61 9.49 9.69 -7.38
CA HIS A 61 10.42 8.57 -7.19
C HIS A 61 9.70 7.23 -7.03
N GLY A 62 8.40 7.19 -7.33
CA GLY A 62 7.55 6.03 -7.07
C GLY A 62 7.27 5.84 -5.58
N ILE A 63 6.91 4.61 -5.21
CA ILE A 63 6.64 4.22 -3.82
C ILE A 63 7.29 2.88 -3.51
N VAL A 64 7.40 2.58 -2.22
CA VAL A 64 7.80 1.25 -1.74
C VAL A 64 6.72 0.71 -0.82
N VAL A 65 6.06 -0.37 -1.23
CA VAL A 65 5.05 -1.11 -0.47
C VAL A 65 5.71 -1.87 0.67
N THR A 66 5.15 -1.75 1.87
CA THR A 66 5.68 -2.37 3.09
C THR A 66 4.78 -3.47 3.63
N GLU A 67 3.48 -3.35 3.39
CA GLU A 67 2.49 -4.27 3.94
C GLU A 67 1.21 -4.25 3.09
N VAL A 68 0.58 -5.41 2.96
CA VAL A 68 -0.78 -5.58 2.46
C VAL A 68 -1.62 -6.18 3.58
N HIS A 69 -2.64 -5.45 4.01
CA HIS A 69 -3.63 -5.92 4.96
C HIS A 69 -4.93 -6.21 4.23
N MET A 70 -5.51 -7.38 4.47
CA MET A 70 -6.74 -7.84 3.84
C MET A 70 -7.75 -8.27 4.90
N VAL A 71 -9.00 -7.85 4.72
CA VAL A 71 -10.15 -8.23 5.54
C VAL A 71 -11.20 -8.84 4.62
N VAL A 72 -11.70 -10.02 4.96
CA VAL A 72 -12.69 -10.73 4.15
C VAL A 72 -14.06 -10.72 4.81
N GLY A 73 -15.12 -10.58 4.01
CA GLY A 73 -16.50 -10.51 4.49
C GLY A 73 -17.07 -11.85 4.96
N THR A 74 -16.41 -12.95 4.63
CA THR A 74 -16.82 -14.31 5.00
C THR A 74 -15.59 -15.10 5.41
N ASP A 75 -15.72 -15.94 6.44
CA ASP A 75 -14.66 -16.83 6.91
C ASP A 75 -14.45 -17.98 5.92
N THR A 76 -13.78 -17.68 4.80
CA THR A 76 -13.52 -18.60 3.69
C THR A 76 -12.14 -18.29 3.13
N ASN A 77 -11.40 -19.32 2.72
CA ASN A 77 -10.08 -19.14 2.11
C ASN A 77 -10.19 -18.21 0.90
N TYR A 78 -9.37 -17.18 0.88
CA TYR A 78 -9.40 -16.17 -0.17
C TYR A 78 -7.98 -15.67 -0.41
N THR A 79 -7.60 -15.48 -1.66
CA THR A 79 -6.25 -15.01 -2.01
C THR A 79 -6.38 -13.90 -3.02
N ILE A 80 -5.68 -12.81 -2.76
CA ILE A 80 -5.61 -11.68 -3.67
C ILE A 80 -4.19 -11.54 -4.16
N ASP A 81 -4.06 -11.36 -5.47
CA ASP A 81 -2.80 -10.96 -6.08
C ASP A 81 -2.82 -9.46 -6.34
N VAL A 82 -1.89 -8.76 -5.68
CA VAL A 82 -1.64 -7.34 -5.89
C VAL A 82 -0.56 -7.23 -6.94
N GLU A 83 -0.83 -6.56 -8.05
CA GLU A 83 0.05 -6.53 -9.21
C GLU A 83 0.51 -5.11 -9.57
N ASN A 84 1.64 -5.02 -10.26
CA ASN A 84 2.21 -3.77 -10.74
C ASN A 84 2.22 -3.72 -12.27
N TRP A 85 1.54 -2.74 -12.85
CA TRP A 85 1.35 -2.62 -14.28
C TRP A 85 1.84 -1.26 -14.79
N ASP A 86 2.47 -1.25 -15.96
CA ASP A 86 3.00 -0.06 -16.64
C ASP A 86 2.03 0.55 -17.67
N ASP A 87 1.02 -0.20 -18.10
CA ASP A 87 -0.07 0.25 -18.99
C ASP A 87 -1.38 -0.50 -18.67
N PHE A 88 -2.52 0.18 -18.80
CA PHE A 88 -3.87 -0.40 -18.63
C PHE A 88 -4.25 -1.31 -19.81
N ASP A 89 -3.73 -1.04 -21.02
CA ASP A 89 -4.15 -1.74 -22.25
C ASP A 89 -3.33 -3.01 -22.55
N THR A 90 -2.14 -3.18 -21.97
CA THR A 90 -1.27 -4.35 -22.19
C THR A 90 -1.19 -5.27 -20.98
N ILE A 91 -2.36 -5.71 -20.53
CA ILE A 91 -2.55 -6.76 -19.52
C ILE A 91 -1.83 -8.03 -19.98
N SER A 92 -0.80 -8.48 -19.25
CA SER A 92 -0.20 -9.79 -19.54
C SER A 92 0.19 -10.50 -18.24
N ALA A 93 0.07 -11.82 -18.23
CA ALA A 93 0.48 -12.67 -17.11
C ALA A 93 1.99 -12.63 -16.77
N GLY A 94 2.76 -11.79 -17.49
CA GLY A 94 4.16 -11.49 -17.19
C GLY A 94 4.37 -10.22 -16.34
N ASN A 95 3.30 -9.50 -16.01
CA ASN A 95 3.39 -8.32 -15.15
C ASN A 95 3.78 -8.76 -13.73
N PRO A 96 4.77 -8.11 -13.07
CA PRO A 96 5.25 -8.57 -11.79
C PRO A 96 4.19 -8.40 -10.70
N SER A 97 3.83 -9.51 -10.04
CA SER A 97 3.04 -9.49 -8.81
C SER A 97 3.82 -8.75 -7.72
N ILE A 98 3.25 -7.70 -7.15
CA ILE A 98 3.75 -7.01 -5.97
C ILE A 98 3.78 -7.99 -4.80
N ASN A 99 2.63 -8.63 -4.57
CA ASN A 99 2.45 -9.61 -3.52
C ASN A 99 1.20 -10.47 -3.73
N SER A 100 1.23 -11.70 -3.25
CA SER A 100 0.05 -12.57 -3.13
C SER A 100 -0.30 -12.70 -1.65
N THR A 101 -1.46 -12.16 -1.25
CA THR A 101 -1.90 -12.17 0.14
C THR A 101 -3.04 -13.16 0.31
N ALA A 102 -2.76 -14.25 1.03
CA ALA A 102 -3.71 -15.32 1.27
C ALA A 102 -4.31 -15.22 2.68
N TYR A 103 -5.63 -15.12 2.75
CA TYR A 103 -6.41 -15.39 3.95
C TYR A 103 -6.81 -16.87 4.00
N THR A 104 -6.60 -17.47 5.17
CA THR A 104 -7.05 -18.83 5.48
C THR A 104 -8.16 -18.73 6.51
N ALA A 105 -9.24 -19.49 6.29
CA ALA A 105 -10.38 -19.53 7.20
C ALA A 105 -9.93 -19.88 8.64
N GLY A 106 -10.56 -19.24 9.62
CA GLY A 106 -10.22 -19.30 11.03
C GLY A 106 -9.35 -18.13 11.54
N ASN A 107 -8.91 -17.21 10.67
CA ASN A 107 -8.07 -16.05 11.02
C ASN A 107 -8.88 -14.78 11.37
N ASN A 108 -9.84 -14.84 12.29
CA ASN A 108 -10.61 -13.67 12.81
C ASN A 108 -11.24 -12.71 11.76
N GLY A 109 -11.18 -13.02 10.47
CA GLY A 109 -11.64 -12.18 9.35
C GLY A 109 -10.58 -11.28 8.71
N GLU A 110 -9.31 -11.32 9.16
CA GLU A 110 -8.24 -10.44 8.66
C GLU A 110 -6.88 -11.15 8.52
N VAL A 111 -6.03 -10.63 7.65
CA VAL A 111 -4.63 -11.06 7.48
C VAL A 111 -3.76 -9.87 7.08
N THR A 112 -2.58 -9.78 7.70
CA THR A 112 -1.52 -8.84 7.31
C THR A 112 -0.37 -9.63 6.72
N ASP A 113 0.07 -9.23 5.53
CA ASP A 113 1.31 -9.69 4.92
C ASP A 113 2.33 -8.56 4.81
N SER A 114 3.48 -8.76 5.46
CA SER A 114 4.61 -7.83 5.46
C SER A 114 5.82 -8.36 4.67
N ALA A 115 5.73 -9.57 4.11
CA ALA A 115 6.78 -10.21 3.33
C ALA A 115 6.63 -9.89 1.83
N ILE A 116 6.60 -8.60 1.50
CA ILE A 116 6.33 -8.14 0.13
C ILE A 116 7.42 -8.59 -0.84
N THR A 117 7.00 -9.27 -1.91
CA THR A 117 7.94 -9.88 -2.89
C THR A 117 8.56 -8.83 -3.81
N PHE A 118 7.74 -7.92 -4.37
CA PHE A 118 8.18 -6.83 -5.24
C PHE A 118 7.69 -5.48 -4.70
N ALA A 119 8.43 -4.95 -3.73
CA ALA A 119 8.00 -3.78 -2.97
C ALA A 119 8.10 -2.44 -3.72
N ALA A 120 9.04 -2.29 -4.67
CA ALA A 120 9.29 -0.99 -5.31
C ALA A 120 8.43 -0.80 -6.57
N ILE A 121 7.61 0.25 -6.58
CA ILE A 121 6.70 0.61 -7.66
C ILE A 121 7.16 1.94 -8.24
N ALA A 122 7.47 1.98 -9.53
CA ALA A 122 7.98 3.18 -10.18
C ALA A 122 6.89 4.23 -10.41
N ALA A 123 7.32 5.48 -10.56
CA ALA A 123 6.45 6.56 -11.00
C ALA A 123 5.85 6.24 -12.38
N GLY A 124 4.55 6.49 -12.55
CA GLY A 124 3.79 6.22 -13.76
C GLY A 124 3.12 4.86 -13.82
N GLN A 125 3.40 3.96 -12.86
CA GLN A 125 2.78 2.64 -12.82
C GLN A 125 1.44 2.62 -12.06
N ILE A 126 0.70 1.53 -12.17
CA ILE A 126 -0.62 1.34 -11.56
C ILE A 126 -0.59 0.08 -10.70
N ILE A 127 -1.06 0.19 -9.47
CA ILE A 127 -1.37 -0.97 -8.63
C ILE A 127 -2.74 -1.50 -9.05
N MET A 128 -2.75 -2.77 -9.40
CA MET A 128 -3.91 -3.55 -9.77
C MET A 128 -4.17 -4.64 -8.73
N ILE A 129 -5.40 -5.14 -8.68
CA ILE A 129 -5.82 -6.24 -7.83
C ILE A 129 -6.50 -7.29 -8.70
N ASP A 130 -5.94 -8.49 -8.75
CA ASP A 130 -6.59 -9.64 -9.36
C ASP A 130 -7.60 -10.24 -8.36
N ILE A 131 -8.81 -10.47 -8.87
CA ILE A 131 -9.95 -10.90 -8.08
C ILE A 131 -10.28 -12.35 -8.46
N PRO A 132 -10.06 -13.32 -7.56
CA PRO A 132 -10.39 -14.70 -7.86
C PRO A 132 -11.91 -14.91 -7.95
N ALA A 133 -12.33 -15.94 -8.69
CA ALA A 133 -13.72 -16.37 -8.82
C ALA A 133 -14.35 -16.98 -7.54
N THR A 134 -13.73 -16.80 -6.37
CA THR A 134 -14.23 -17.35 -5.11
C THR A 134 -15.36 -16.47 -4.58
N ASP A 135 -16.50 -17.09 -4.28
CA ASP A 135 -17.69 -16.40 -3.75
C ASP A 135 -17.44 -15.89 -2.33
N ILE A 136 -17.44 -14.56 -2.17
CA ILE A 136 -17.42 -13.84 -0.90
C ILE A 136 -18.25 -12.56 -1.03
N ASP A 137 -18.85 -12.10 0.07
CA ASP A 137 -19.71 -10.90 0.04
C ASP A 137 -18.93 -9.61 -0.27
N TRP A 138 -17.74 -9.47 0.32
CA TRP A 138 -16.85 -8.33 0.12
C TRP A 138 -15.43 -8.66 0.57
N VAL A 139 -14.47 -7.89 0.07
CA VAL A 139 -13.09 -7.88 0.55
C VAL A 139 -12.58 -6.45 0.66
N SER A 140 -11.87 -6.15 1.74
CA SER A 140 -11.22 -4.86 1.95
C SER A 140 -9.71 -5.06 1.98
N ILE A 141 -8.99 -4.19 1.29
CA ILE A 141 -7.54 -4.27 1.14
C ILE A 141 -6.98 -2.91 1.52
N THR A 142 -5.95 -2.92 2.36
CA THR A 142 -5.17 -1.73 2.71
C THR A 142 -3.73 -1.99 2.35
N ILE A 143 -3.14 -1.11 1.56
CA ILE A 143 -1.74 -1.20 1.16
C ILE A 143 -0.99 -0.06 1.84
N TYR A 144 0.02 -0.43 2.62
CA TYR A 144 0.93 0.49 3.30
C TYR A 144 2.18 0.67 2.47
N TYR A 145 2.66 1.90 2.37
CA TYR A 145 3.81 2.25 1.55
C TYR A 145 4.51 3.51 2.08
N TYR A 146 5.73 3.76 1.61
CA TYR A 146 6.40 5.05 1.79
C TYR A 146 6.95 5.57 0.46
N GLU A 147 7.18 6.87 0.41
CA GLU A 147 7.91 7.51 -0.68
C GLU A 147 9.41 7.49 -0.38
N PRO A 148 10.25 6.91 -1.25
CA PRO A 148 11.68 7.00 -1.10
C PRO A 148 12.14 8.46 -1.29
N ILE A 149 13.02 8.89 -0.40
CA ILE A 149 13.76 10.16 -0.54
C ILE A 149 14.94 9.86 -1.47
N SER A 150 15.16 10.72 -2.47
CA SER A 150 16.23 10.61 -3.47
C SER A 150 17.62 10.41 -2.88
#